data_AF-A0A352V1V8-F1
#
_entry.id   AF-A0A352V1V8-F1
#
_cell.length_a   1.000
_cell.length_b   1.000
_cell.length_c   1.000
_cell.angle_alpha   90.00
_cell.angle_beta   90.00
_cell.angle_gamma   90.00
#
_symmetry.space_group_name_H-M   'P 1'
#
loop_
_entity.id
_entity.type
_entity.pdbx_description
1 polymer ?
#
loop_
_entity_poly.entity_id
_entity_poly.type
_entity_poly.pdbx_seq_one_letter_code
_entity_poly.pdbx_strand_id
1 'polypeptide(L)' 'MPGKPDELFRSDLVALVPKLRRFAQSLTGNRQDGDDLVQAACEKALRNAAQFVPGTRMDSWMYRI' A
#
# COMPACT_ATOMS: atom_id res chain seq x y z
N MET A 1 -8.50 7.11 -22.20
CA MET A 1 -7.54 8.02 -21.54
C MET A 1 -6.95 7.28 -20.36
N PRO A 2 -5.62 7.16 -20.19
CA PRO A 2 -5.08 6.70 -18.91
C PRO A 2 -5.58 7.65 -17.80
N GLY A 3 -5.93 7.08 -16.64
CA GLY A 3 -6.36 7.87 -15.47
C GLY A 3 -5.27 8.84 -15.02
N LYS A 4 -5.63 9.86 -14.23
CA LYS A 4 -4.64 10.80 -13.69
C LYS A 4 -3.62 10.04 -12.82
N PRO A 5 -2.34 10.46 -12.73
CA PRO A 5 -1.32 9.75 -11.95
C PRO A 5 -1.75 9.39 -10.51
N ASP A 6 -2.45 10.32 -9.84
CA ASP A 6 -2.99 10.10 -8.49
C ASP A 6 -4.09 9.02 -8.43
N GLU A 7 -4.88 8.89 -9.49
CA GLU A 7 -5.95 7.89 -9.60
C GLU A 7 -5.36 6.50 -9.83
N LEU A 8 -4.33 6.40 -10.69
CA LEU A 8 -3.57 5.17 -10.89
C LEU A 8 -2.89 4.73 -9.59
N PHE A 9 -2.24 5.65 -8.88
CA PHE A 9 -1.63 5.38 -7.57
C PHE A 9 -2.65 4.81 -6.58
N ARG A 10 -3.81 5.44 -6.43
CA ARG A 10 -4.86 4.98 -5.50
C ARG A 10 -5.40 3.61 -5.89
N SER A 11 -5.64 3.39 -7.19
CA SER A 11 -6.10 2.09 -7.70
C SER A 11 -5.09 0.98 -7.40
N ASP A 12 -3.80 1.23 -7.68
CA ASP A 12 -2.73 0.27 -7.43
C ASP A 12 -2.56 -0.02 -5.94
N LEU A 13 -2.66 1.01 -5.08
CA LEU A 13 -2.62 0.85 -3.62
C LEU A 13 -3.79 -0.01 -3.11
N VAL A 14 -5.01 0.27 -3.57
CA VAL A 14 -6.22 -0.51 -3.19
C VAL A 14 -6.10 -1.96 -3.65
N ALA A 15 -5.64 -2.19 -4.88
CA ALA A 15 -5.42 -3.54 -5.41
C ALA A 15 -4.40 -4.34 -4.59
N LEU A 16 -3.47 -3.67 -3.91
CA LEU A 16 -2.45 -4.29 -3.08
C LEU A 16 -2.92 -4.63 -1.66
N VAL A 17 -3.98 -3.99 -1.14
CA VAL A 17 -4.47 -4.16 0.25
C VAL A 17 -4.66 -5.62 0.66
N PRO A 18 -5.27 -6.52 -0.15
CA PRO A 18 -5.43 -7.92 0.25
C PRO A 18 -4.10 -8.65 0.47
N LYS A 19 -3.08 -8.33 -0.34
CA LYS A 19 -1.73 -8.90 -0.19
C LYS A 19 -1.03 -8.35 1.05
N LEU A 20 -1.17 -7.05 1.32
CA LEU A 20 -0.63 -6.42 2.54
C LEU A 20 -1.25 -7.02 3.79
N ARG A 21 -2.57 -7.25 3.82
CA ARG A 21 -3.25 -7.88 4.96
C ARG A 21 -2.73 -9.28 5.24
N ARG A 22 -2.57 -10.12 4.21
CA ARG A 22 -1.99 -11.46 4.38
C ARG A 22 -0.56 -11.41 4.92
N PHE A 23 0.25 -10.48 4.42
CA PHE A 23 1.62 -10.32 4.89
C PHE A 23 1.67 -9.80 6.33
N ALA A 24 0.91 -8.76 6.65
CA ALA A 24 0.83 -8.21 8.00
C ALA A 24 0.36 -9.24 9.02
N GLN A 25 -0.67 -10.03 8.69
CA GLN A 25 -1.13 -11.14 9.51
C GLN A 25 -0.03 -12.19 9.78
N SER A 26 0.83 -12.46 8.81
CA SER A 26 1.97 -13.38 9.01
C SER A 26 3.06 -12.80 9.90
N LEU A 27 3.19 -11.47 9.99
CA LEU A 27 4.14 -10.79 10.86
C LEU A 27 3.63 -10.64 12.29
N THR A 28 2.35 -10.32 12.45
CA THR A 28 1.75 -10.05 13.77
C THR A 28 1.21 -11.30 14.46
N GLY A 29 0.87 -12.35 13.71
CA GLY A 29 0.18 -13.53 14.23
C GLY A 29 -1.26 -13.26 14.67
N ASN A 30 -1.76 -12.03 14.49
CA ASN A 30 -3.07 -11.57 14.90
C ASN A 30 -3.72 -10.73 13.79
N ARG A 31 -4.98 -11.04 13.47
CA ARG A 31 -5.74 -10.33 12.44
C ARG A 31 -5.91 -8.84 12.74
N GLN A 32 -6.22 -8.48 13.98
CA GLN A 32 -6.51 -7.10 14.34
C GLN A 32 -5.25 -6.24 14.24
N ASP A 33 -4.15 -6.68 14.87
CA ASP A 33 -2.86 -6.00 14.77
C ASP A 33 -2.36 -5.94 13.32
N GLY A 34 -2.64 -6.97 12.51
CA GLY A 34 -2.30 -7.00 11.09
C GLY A 34 -3.09 -5.98 10.28
N ASP A 35 -4.38 -5.80 10.57
CA ASP A 35 -5.22 -4.81 9.92
C ASP A 35 -4.79 -3.38 10.30
N ASP A 36 -4.44 -3.14 11.57
CA ASP A 36 -3.90 -1.86 12.06
C ASP A 36 -2.56 -1.51 11.40
N LEU A 37 -1.66 -2.49 11.24
CA LEU A 37 -0.40 -2.32 10.52
C LEU A 37 -0.62 -1.92 9.06
N VAL A 38 -1.58 -2.55 8.38
CA VAL A 38 -1.93 -2.19 6.99
C VAL A 38 -2.50 -0.78 6.92
N GLN A 39 -3.35 -0.38 7.85
CA GLN A 39 -3.88 0.98 7.91
C GLN A 39 -2.74 1.99 8.03
N ALA A 40 -1.84 1.81 9.00
CA ALA A 40 -0.72 2.72 9.22
C ALA A 40 0.19 2.82 7.99
N ALA A 41 0.45 1.69 7.31
CA ALA A 41 1.22 1.65 6.08
C ALA A 41 0.52 2.40 4.94
N CYS A 42 -0.78 2.18 4.73
CA CYS A 42 -1.56 2.89 3.71
C CYS A 42 -1.63 4.41 3.98
N GLU A 43 -1.79 4.83 5.23
CA GLU A 43 -1.75 6.24 5.59
C GLU A 43 -0.39 6.87 5.30
N LYS A 44 0.69 6.18 5.63
CA LYS A 44 2.06 6.63 5.32
C LYS A 44 2.29 6.68 3.80
N ALA A 45 1.74 5.73 3.06
CA ALA A 45 1.80 5.71 1.60
C ALA A 45 1.09 6.93 1.00
N LEU A 46 -0.13 7.23 1.45
CA LEU A 46 -0.90 8.39 1.00
C LEU A 46 -0.20 9.71 1.32
N ARG A 47 0.39 9.84 2.51
CA ARG A 47 1.19 11.03 2.88
C ARG A 47 2.43 11.22 2.01
N ASN A 48 3.00 10.14 1.50
CA ASN A 48 4.21 10.15 0.66
C ASN A 48 3.90 9.90 -0.83
N ALA A 49 2.64 10.01 -1.26
CA ALA A 49 2.24 9.68 -2.63
C ALA A 49 3.00 10.49 -3.69
N ALA A 50 3.36 11.74 -3.38
CA ALA A 50 4.16 12.59 -4.27
C ALA A 50 5.60 12.06 -4.52
N GLN A 51 6.11 11.16 -3.67
CA GLN A 51 7.42 10.52 -3.83
C GLN A 51 7.34 9.23 -4.66
N PHE A 52 6.13 8.76 -4.98
CA PHE A 52 5.97 7.59 -5.84
C PHE A 52 6.22 7.99 -7.30
N VAL A 53 7.16 7.31 -7.94
CA VAL A 53 7.48 7.54 -9.36
C VAL A 53 6.65 6.57 -10.20
N PRO A 54 5.78 7.04 -11.11
CA PRO A 54 5.01 6.17 -12.01
C PRO A 54 5.91 5.17 -12.76
N GLY A 55 5.47 3.91 -12.82
CA GLY A 55 6.28 2.80 -13.34
C GLY A 55 7.13 2.08 -12.29
N THR A 56 7.26 2.63 -11.08
CA THR A 56 7.79 1.89 -9.92
C THR A 56 6.82 0.79 -9.52
N ARG A 57 7.35 -0.38 -9.15
CA ARG A 57 6.53 -1.46 -8.58
C ARG A 57 5.93 -1.03 -7.23
N MET A 58 4.61 -0.88 -7.18
CA MET A 58 3.88 -0.48 -5.97
C MET A 58 4.14 -1.42 -4.78
N ASP A 59 4.24 -2.73 -5.02
CA ASP A 59 4.48 -3.71 -3.96
C ASP A 59 5.87 -3.55 -3.34
N SER A 60 6.92 -3.45 -4.17
CA SER A 60 8.28 -3.18 -3.70
C SER A 60 8.39 -1.83 -2.97
N TRP A 61 7.68 -0.82 -3.43
CA TRP A 61 7.66 0.48 -2.77
C TRP A 61 6.97 0.38 -1.41
N MET A 62 5.79 -0.23 -1.31
CA MET A 62 5.04 -0.39 -0.05
C MET A 62 5.81 -1.16 1.02
N TYR A 63 6.56 -2.22 0.65
CA TYR A 63 7.36 -2.96 1.62
C TYR A 63 8.60 -2.21 2.12
N ARG A 64 9.01 -1.14 1.43
CA ARG A 64 10.15 -0.30 1.83
C ARG A 64 9.76 0.81 2.79
N ILE A 65 8.53 1.34 2.69
CA ILE A 65 8.16 2.59 3.37
C ILE A 65 8.07 2.42 4.87
#